data_AF-A0A7Y2CSA2-F1
#
_entry.id   AF-A0A7Y2CSA2-F1
#
_cell.length_a   1.000
_cell.length_b   1.000
_cell.length_c   1.000
_cell.angle_alpha   90.00
_cell.angle_beta   90.00
_cell.angle_gamma   90.00
#
_symmetry.space_group_name_H-M   'P 1'
#
loop_
_entity.id
_entity.type
_entity.pdbx_description
1 polymer ?
#
loop_
_entity_poly.entity_id
_entity_poly.type
_entity_poly.pdbx_seq_one_letter_code
_entity_poly.pdbx_strand_id
1 'polypeptide(L)'
;LGLITQEVVDLMQRYGFPGMAVLQFAFDNDADDKFLPHNFHRNLVAYSGTHDNDTVHGWYRSDLSTQDAQQVAQARRFCRDYLAVSTGNEHDLHWRFIRALAMSVADSVVFPLQDVLGLGTEARMNVPGEATGNWSWRFEPGALTEVVAETLRRITVNCGRGRSAETRATEPGSMES
;
A
#
# COMPACT_ATOMS: atom_id res chain seq x y z
N LEU A 1 2.84 -4.51 -13.85
CA LEU A 1 1.38 -4.28 -13.75
C LEU A 1 0.82 -4.22 -15.16
N GLY A 2 -0.49 -4.39 -15.35
CA GLY A 2 -1.11 -4.46 -16.69
C GLY A 2 -1.04 -5.85 -17.32
N LEU A 3 -1.17 -5.92 -18.65
CA LEU A 3 -1.07 -7.17 -19.41
C LEU A 3 0.38 -7.67 -19.37
N ILE A 4 0.64 -8.73 -18.59
CA ILE A 4 1.96 -9.36 -18.49
C ILE A 4 1.90 -10.64 -19.32
N THR A 5 2.75 -10.74 -20.35
CA THR A 5 2.85 -11.96 -21.16
C THR A 5 3.72 -13.00 -20.46
N GLN A 6 3.61 -14.27 -20.85
CA GLN A 6 4.39 -15.35 -20.25
C GLN A 6 5.90 -15.10 -20.40
N GLU A 7 6.34 -14.50 -21.51
CA GLU A 7 7.75 -14.18 -21.74
C GLU A 7 8.30 -13.17 -20.72
N VAL A 8 7.47 -12.22 -20.27
CA VAL A 8 7.85 -11.27 -19.22
C VAL A 8 7.96 -11.99 -17.87
N VAL A 9 7.03 -12.89 -17.57
CA VAL A 9 7.07 -13.71 -16.34
C VAL A 9 8.35 -14.55 -16.32
N ASP A 10 8.65 -15.24 -17.41
CA ASP A 10 9.83 -16.10 -17.55
C ASP A 10 11.13 -15.29 -17.42
N LEU A 11 11.18 -14.09 -18.00
CA LEU A 11 12.32 -13.19 -17.87
C LEU A 11 12.54 -12.75 -16.42
N MET A 12 11.48 -12.33 -15.72
CA MET A 12 11.56 -11.93 -14.33
C MET A 12 12.02 -13.08 -13.44
N GLN A 13 11.46 -14.27 -13.64
CA GLN A 13 11.85 -15.47 -12.89
C GLN A 13 13.31 -15.87 -13.16
N ARG A 14 13.75 -15.81 -14.41
CA ARG A 14 15.13 -16.15 -14.79
C ARG A 14 16.18 -15.30 -14.09
N TYR A 15 15.89 -14.02 -13.87
CA TYR A 15 16.82 -13.08 -13.23
C TYR A 15 16.46 -12.78 -11.77
N GLY A 16 15.43 -13.44 -11.22
CA GLY A 16 14.99 -13.23 -9.84
C GLY A 16 14.46 -11.83 -9.58
N PHE A 17 13.95 -11.10 -10.58
CA PHE A 17 13.40 -9.77 -10.36
C PHE A 17 12.06 -9.85 -9.61
N PRO A 18 11.87 -9.03 -8.56
CA PRO A 18 10.65 -9.09 -7.79
C PRO A 18 9.44 -8.60 -8.60
N GLY A 19 8.31 -9.26 -8.37
CA GLY A 19 7.01 -8.79 -8.85
C GLY A 19 6.55 -7.52 -8.14
N MET A 20 5.44 -6.96 -8.61
CA MET A 20 4.72 -5.87 -7.92
C MET A 20 3.26 -6.24 -7.68
N ALA A 21 2.77 -5.95 -6.48
CA ALA A 21 1.35 -6.04 -6.14
C ALA A 21 0.84 -4.70 -5.58
N VAL A 22 -0.36 -4.27 -6.00
CA VAL A 22 -0.97 -3.02 -5.55
C VAL A 22 -2.34 -3.33 -4.97
N LEU A 23 -2.53 -3.09 -3.67
CA LEU A 23 -3.72 -3.52 -2.94
C LEU A 23 -5.01 -2.85 -3.44
N GLN A 24 -4.94 -1.61 -3.95
CA GLN A 24 -6.10 -0.95 -4.57
C GLN A 24 -6.70 -1.71 -5.77
N PHE A 25 -5.96 -2.62 -6.41
CA PHE A 25 -6.47 -3.43 -7.53
C PHE A 25 -7.11 -4.75 -7.11
N ALA A 26 -7.12 -5.05 -5.81
CA ALA A 26 -7.43 -6.39 -5.31
C ALA A 26 -8.92 -6.67 -5.09
N PHE A 27 -9.76 -5.64 -5.13
CA PHE A 27 -11.14 -5.72 -4.64
C PHE A 27 -12.20 -5.73 -5.73
N ASP A 28 -11.79 -5.67 -7.00
CA ASP A 28 -12.69 -5.71 -8.16
C ASP A 28 -13.09 -7.14 -8.56
N ASN A 29 -12.39 -8.14 -8.04
CA ASN A 29 -12.59 -9.57 -8.34
C ASN A 29 -12.88 -10.38 -7.06
N ASP A 30 -12.85 -11.70 -7.17
CA ASP A 30 -13.08 -12.64 -6.08
C ASP A 30 -11.84 -12.81 -5.17
N ALA A 31 -11.99 -13.67 -4.17
CA ALA A 31 -10.95 -13.92 -3.16
C ALA A 31 -9.66 -14.55 -3.71
N ASP A 32 -9.63 -15.03 -4.95
CA ASP A 32 -8.44 -15.55 -5.62
C ASP A 32 -7.59 -14.48 -6.32
N ASP A 33 -7.96 -13.19 -6.20
CA ASP A 33 -7.20 -12.10 -6.81
C ASP A 33 -5.75 -12.06 -6.29
N LYS A 34 -4.80 -12.08 -7.22
CA LYS A 34 -3.35 -12.06 -6.94
C LYS A 34 -2.86 -10.82 -6.19
N PHE A 35 -3.64 -9.74 -6.19
CA PHE A 35 -3.35 -8.51 -5.47
C PHE A 35 -3.85 -8.53 -4.01
N LEU A 36 -4.56 -9.59 -3.58
CA LEU A 36 -4.91 -9.80 -2.17
C LEU A 36 -3.72 -10.39 -1.38
N PRO A 37 -3.42 -9.86 -0.17
CA PRO A 37 -2.26 -10.28 0.63
C PRO A 37 -2.12 -11.77 0.91
N HIS A 38 -3.22 -12.51 1.02
CA HIS A 38 -3.19 -13.96 1.28
C HIS A 38 -2.80 -14.80 0.05
N ASN A 39 -2.82 -14.20 -1.15
CA ASN A 39 -2.40 -14.82 -2.41
C ASN A 39 -0.98 -14.42 -2.82
N PHE A 40 -0.28 -13.63 -1.99
CA PHE A 40 1.08 -13.20 -2.29
C PHE A 40 2.09 -14.36 -2.21
N HIS A 41 3.20 -14.16 -2.91
CA HIS A 41 4.40 -14.98 -2.84
C HIS A 41 5.60 -14.12 -2.42
N ARG A 42 6.72 -14.79 -2.09
CA ARG A 42 8.02 -14.14 -1.88
C ARG A 42 8.56 -13.57 -3.19
N ASN A 43 9.61 -12.76 -3.14
CA ASN A 43 10.14 -11.99 -4.25
C ASN A 43 9.10 -11.03 -4.85
N LEU A 44 8.47 -10.25 -3.97
CA LEU A 44 7.37 -9.34 -4.29
C LEU A 44 7.57 -8.02 -3.54
N VAL A 45 7.32 -6.91 -4.25
CA VAL A 45 7.17 -5.58 -3.64
C VAL A 45 5.69 -5.20 -3.66
N ALA A 46 5.09 -5.05 -2.48
CA ALA A 46 3.69 -4.71 -2.36
C ALA A 46 3.47 -3.24 -1.98
N TYR A 47 2.42 -2.65 -2.53
CA TYR A 47 2.09 -1.23 -2.37
C TYR A 47 0.61 -1.09 -1.98
N SER A 48 0.27 -0.09 -1.17
CA SER A 48 -1.14 0.30 -0.99
C SER A 48 -1.67 0.88 -2.29
N GLY A 49 -0.96 1.88 -2.81
CA GLY A 49 -1.08 2.49 -4.13
C GLY A 49 0.30 2.94 -4.63
N THR A 50 0.39 3.28 -5.90
CA THR A 50 1.57 3.93 -6.49
C THR A 50 1.35 5.45 -6.63
N HIS A 51 2.26 6.17 -7.27
CA HIS A 51 2.08 7.59 -7.57
C HIS A 51 0.98 7.86 -8.62
N ASP A 52 0.66 6.89 -9.46
CA ASP A 52 -0.41 6.97 -10.48
C ASP A 52 -1.80 6.68 -9.91
N ASN A 53 -1.82 6.08 -8.73
CA ASN A 53 -3.03 5.78 -7.97
C ASN A 53 -3.49 7.01 -7.19
N ASP A 54 -4.78 7.04 -6.87
CA ASP A 54 -5.28 7.93 -5.83
C ASP A 54 -4.79 7.45 -4.44
N THR A 55 -4.93 8.26 -3.39
CA THR A 55 -4.70 7.81 -2.02
C THR A 55 -5.70 6.73 -1.64
N VAL A 56 -5.46 5.96 -0.58
CA VAL A 56 -6.42 4.93 -0.12
C VAL A 56 -7.80 5.54 0.20
N HIS A 57 -7.84 6.72 0.82
CA HIS A 57 -9.12 7.40 1.06
C HIS A 57 -9.73 7.97 -0.20
N GLY A 58 -8.91 8.56 -1.08
CA GLY A 58 -9.35 9.07 -2.37
C GLY A 58 -9.98 7.95 -3.20
N TRP A 59 -9.24 6.87 -3.43
CA TRP A 59 -9.71 5.66 -4.11
C TRP A 59 -11.01 5.13 -3.50
N TYR A 60 -11.08 4.96 -2.17
CA TYR A 60 -12.25 4.37 -1.54
C TYR A 60 -13.49 5.27 -1.59
N ARG A 61 -13.32 6.60 -1.60
CA ARG A 61 -14.43 7.56 -1.64
C ARG A 61 -14.75 8.07 -3.04
N SER A 62 -13.86 7.84 -4.01
CA SER A 62 -13.96 8.39 -5.36
C SER A 62 -15.10 7.76 -6.15
N ASP A 63 -15.94 8.61 -6.72
CA ASP A 63 -16.94 8.22 -7.71
C ASP A 63 -16.37 8.30 -9.15
N LEU A 64 -15.10 8.66 -9.29
CA LEU A 64 -14.35 8.64 -10.55
C LEU A 64 -13.87 7.22 -10.83
N SER A 65 -14.79 6.35 -11.22
CA SER A 65 -14.49 5.02 -11.76
C SER A 65 -15.10 4.88 -13.16
N THR A 66 -14.43 4.13 -14.03
CA THR A 66 -15.00 3.68 -15.31
C THR A 66 -15.95 2.50 -15.13
N GLN A 67 -16.00 1.92 -13.92
CA GLN A 67 -16.93 0.86 -13.54
C GLN A 67 -18.32 1.44 -13.24
N ASP A 68 -19.33 0.58 -13.31
CA ASP A 68 -20.67 0.99 -12.88
C ASP A 68 -20.77 1.13 -11.35
N ALA A 69 -21.81 1.83 -10.88
CA ALA A 69 -22.00 2.12 -9.47
C ALA A 69 -22.20 0.85 -8.59
N GLN A 70 -22.73 -0.24 -9.16
CA GLN A 70 -22.91 -1.50 -8.43
C GLN A 70 -21.56 -2.20 -8.23
N GLN A 71 -20.71 -2.23 -9.25
CA GLN A 71 -19.36 -2.76 -9.18
C GLN A 71 -18.52 -2.02 -8.13
N VAL A 72 -18.56 -0.68 -8.15
CA VAL A 72 -17.87 0.14 -7.14
C VAL A 72 -18.38 -0.16 -5.73
N ALA A 73 -19.70 -0.28 -5.55
CA ALA A 73 -20.29 -0.61 -4.26
C ALA A 73 -19.88 -2.02 -3.77
N GLN A 74 -19.82 -2.99 -4.68
CA GLN A 74 -19.38 -4.35 -4.40
C GLN A 74 -17.90 -4.39 -3.98
N ALA A 75 -17.02 -3.73 -4.73
CA ALA A 75 -15.60 -3.64 -4.41
C ALA A 75 -15.36 -2.98 -3.05
N ARG A 76 -16.04 -1.86 -2.77
CA ARG A 76 -15.98 -1.19 -1.45
C ARG A 76 -16.47 -2.10 -0.33
N ARG A 77 -17.56 -2.86 -0.55
CA ARG A 77 -18.08 -3.82 0.42
C ARG A 77 -17.06 -4.94 0.68
N PHE A 78 -16.51 -5.52 -0.38
CA PHE A 78 -15.51 -6.58 -0.26
C PHE A 78 -14.25 -6.09 0.47
N CYS A 79 -13.75 -4.90 0.12
CA CYS A 79 -12.64 -4.25 0.81
C CYS A 79 -12.88 -4.10 2.32
N ARG A 80 -14.08 -3.66 2.73
CA ARG A 80 -14.44 -3.53 4.16
C ARG A 80 -14.46 -4.88 4.86
N ASP A 81 -15.12 -5.87 4.26
CA ASP A 81 -15.22 -7.21 4.81
C ASP A 81 -13.83 -7.85 4.96
N TYR A 82 -12.99 -7.74 3.93
CA TYR A 82 -11.62 -8.27 3.91
C TYR A 82 -10.71 -7.63 4.97
N LEU A 83 -10.80 -6.31 5.15
CA LEU A 83 -9.96 -5.55 6.09
C LEU A 83 -10.55 -5.44 7.50
N ALA A 84 -11.70 -6.06 7.75
CA ALA A 84 -12.46 -5.96 9.00
C ALA A 84 -12.71 -4.49 9.40
N VAL A 85 -13.22 -3.69 8.46
CA VAL A 85 -13.58 -2.28 8.67
C VAL A 85 -15.10 -2.15 8.76
N SER A 86 -15.59 -1.69 9.91
CA SER A 86 -17.00 -1.40 10.11
C SER A 86 -17.43 -0.18 9.28
N THR A 87 -18.64 -0.24 8.73
CA THR A 87 -19.28 0.90 8.06
C THR A 87 -19.29 2.13 8.97
N GLY A 88 -18.88 3.29 8.46
CA GLY A 88 -18.78 4.54 9.22
C GLY A 88 -17.47 4.73 9.98
N ASN A 89 -16.54 3.76 9.95
CA ASN A 89 -15.21 3.86 10.55
C ASN A 89 -14.09 3.78 9.49
N GLU A 90 -14.34 4.33 8.30
CA GLU A 90 -13.40 4.27 7.18
C GLU A 90 -12.25 5.28 7.32
N HIS A 91 -12.25 6.13 8.35
CA HIS A 91 -11.13 7.01 8.69
C HIS A 91 -9.83 6.21 8.89
N ASP A 92 -9.91 5.01 9.45
CA ASP A 92 -8.72 4.18 9.70
C ASP A 92 -8.37 3.25 8.53
N LEU A 93 -9.09 3.33 7.40
CA LEU A 93 -8.92 2.43 6.27
C LEU A 93 -7.46 2.41 5.75
N HIS A 94 -6.81 3.57 5.70
CA HIS A 94 -5.42 3.68 5.26
C HIS A 94 -4.47 2.85 6.16
N TRP A 95 -4.65 2.89 7.48
CA TRP A 95 -3.89 2.04 8.40
C TRP A 95 -4.23 0.55 8.26
N ARG A 96 -5.45 0.22 7.83
CA ARG A 96 -5.85 -1.17 7.56
C ARG A 96 -5.16 -1.73 6.32
N PHE A 97 -5.03 -0.92 5.27
CA PHE A 97 -4.19 -1.24 4.11
C PHE A 97 -2.74 -1.48 4.52
N ILE A 98 -2.15 -0.53 5.27
CA ILE A 98 -0.76 -0.61 5.73
C ILE A 98 -0.53 -1.89 6.56
N ARG A 99 -1.43 -2.20 7.51
CA ARG A 99 -1.33 -3.43 8.32
C ARG A 99 -1.47 -4.70 7.49
N ALA A 100 -2.44 -4.78 6.59
CA ALA A 100 -2.66 -5.96 5.75
C ALA A 100 -1.43 -6.27 4.89
N LEU A 101 -0.82 -5.23 4.31
CA LEU A 101 0.41 -5.37 3.54
C LEU A 101 1.60 -5.72 4.43
N ALA A 102 1.76 -5.05 5.58
CA ALA A 102 2.82 -5.34 6.52
C ALA A 102 2.77 -6.79 7.04
N MET A 103 1.58 -7.38 7.21
CA MET A 103 1.41 -8.79 7.61
C MET A 103 1.57 -9.78 6.45
N SER A 104 1.64 -9.32 5.20
CA SER A 104 1.74 -10.20 4.04
C SER A 104 3.11 -10.89 3.95
N VAL A 105 3.21 -11.88 3.07
CA VAL A 105 4.48 -12.59 2.78
C VAL A 105 5.41 -11.85 1.82
N ALA A 106 5.03 -10.67 1.31
CA ALA A 106 5.87 -9.88 0.41
C ALA A 106 7.20 -9.51 1.09
N ASP A 107 8.31 -9.55 0.36
CA ASP A 107 9.62 -9.24 0.95
C ASP A 107 9.78 -7.75 1.24
N SER A 108 9.20 -6.91 0.38
CA SER A 108 9.17 -5.46 0.58
C SER A 108 7.74 -4.94 0.53
N VAL A 109 7.46 -3.97 1.40
CA VAL A 109 6.20 -3.21 1.39
C VAL A 109 6.53 -1.74 1.37
N VAL A 110 5.87 -1.00 0.49
CA VAL A 110 6.14 0.43 0.27
C VAL A 110 4.82 1.18 0.31
N PHE A 111 4.78 2.25 1.09
CA PHE A 111 3.57 3.05 1.28
C PHE A 111 3.83 4.48 0.79
N PRO A 112 2.95 5.04 -0.06
CA PRO A 112 2.93 6.48 -0.30
C PRO A 112 2.78 7.24 1.01
N LEU A 113 3.48 8.37 1.14
CA LEU A 113 3.41 9.17 2.37
C LEU A 113 1.98 9.69 2.61
N GLN A 114 1.22 9.93 1.54
CA GLN A 114 -0.19 10.32 1.58
C GLN A 114 -1.05 9.31 2.35
N ASP A 115 -0.80 8.01 2.15
CA ASP A 115 -1.53 6.94 2.84
C ASP A 115 -1.08 6.83 4.31
N VAL A 116 0.20 7.09 4.60
CA VAL A 116 0.70 7.15 5.98
C VAL A 116 0.06 8.32 6.74
N LEU A 117 -0.17 9.44 6.05
CA LEU A 117 -0.81 10.64 6.59
C LEU A 117 -2.34 10.60 6.57
N GLY A 118 -2.96 9.59 5.95
CA GLY A 118 -4.42 9.47 5.87
C GLY A 118 -5.07 10.60 5.05
N LEU A 119 -4.44 11.04 3.96
CA LEU A 119 -4.95 12.13 3.11
C LEU A 119 -5.94 11.62 2.05
N GLY A 120 -6.80 12.51 1.53
CA GLY A 120 -7.75 12.22 0.45
C GLY A 120 -7.20 12.51 -0.94
N THR A 121 -8.09 12.56 -1.93
CA THR A 121 -7.76 12.80 -3.36
C THR A 121 -7.01 14.11 -3.60
N GLU A 122 -7.16 15.11 -2.72
CA GLU A 122 -6.39 16.35 -2.78
C GLU A 122 -4.86 16.15 -2.70
N ALA A 123 -4.42 14.99 -2.21
CA ALA A 123 -3.02 14.61 -2.12
C ALA A 123 -2.54 13.68 -3.24
N ARG A 124 -3.38 13.38 -4.24
CA ARG A 124 -3.02 12.51 -5.37
C ARG A 124 -1.82 13.08 -6.13
N MET A 125 -0.82 12.24 -6.36
CA MET A 125 0.45 12.67 -6.99
C MET A 125 0.31 12.84 -8.50
N ASN A 126 -0.30 11.86 -9.18
CA ASN A 126 -0.48 11.88 -10.62
C ASN A 126 -1.85 11.30 -11.02
N VAL A 127 -2.46 11.91 -12.03
CA VAL A 127 -3.63 11.40 -12.77
C VAL A 127 -3.16 11.04 -14.18
N PRO A 128 -2.95 9.74 -14.48
CA PRO A 128 -2.53 9.32 -15.81
C PRO A 128 -3.47 9.83 -16.91
N GLY A 129 -2.90 10.41 -17.97
CA GLY A 129 -3.66 10.99 -19.09
C GLY A 129 -3.93 12.49 -18.96
N GLU A 130 -3.81 13.07 -17.76
CA GLU A 130 -3.95 14.52 -17.56
C GLU A 130 -2.61 15.24 -17.78
N ALA A 131 -2.64 16.34 -18.55
CA ALA A 131 -1.42 17.08 -18.92
C ALA A 131 -0.95 18.07 -17.83
N THR A 132 -1.83 18.45 -16.88
CA THR A 132 -1.56 19.50 -15.89
C THR A 132 -2.08 19.11 -14.52
N GLY A 133 -1.56 19.73 -13.45
CA GLY A 133 -1.99 19.49 -12.07
C GLY A 133 -1.24 18.36 -11.33
N ASN A 134 -0.46 17.56 -12.04
CA ASN A 134 0.31 16.44 -11.49
C ASN A 134 1.64 16.88 -10.85
N TRP A 135 2.24 16.01 -10.03
CA TRP A 135 3.59 16.13 -9.46
C TRP A 135 3.80 17.36 -8.56
N SER A 136 2.70 17.91 -8.04
CA SER A 136 2.70 19.15 -7.28
C SER A 136 2.49 18.95 -5.79
N TRP A 137 2.01 17.77 -5.37
CA TRP A 137 1.76 17.49 -3.96
C TRP A 137 3.04 17.53 -3.13
N ARG A 138 2.94 18.19 -1.98
CA ARG A 138 3.98 18.28 -0.96
C ARG A 138 3.32 18.12 0.40
N PHE A 139 3.99 17.43 1.31
CA PHE A 139 3.56 17.44 2.71
C PHE A 139 3.91 18.78 3.35
N GLU A 140 3.07 19.24 4.27
CA GLU A 140 3.29 20.48 5.01
C GLU A 140 4.30 20.27 6.15
N PRO A 141 5.08 21.31 6.52
CA PRO A 141 5.88 21.27 7.73
C PRO A 141 5.04 20.86 8.95
N GLY A 142 5.53 19.89 9.72
CA GLY A 142 4.82 19.35 10.89
C GLY A 142 3.81 18.23 10.61
N ALA A 143 3.56 17.86 9.35
CA ALA A 143 2.69 16.73 9.01
C ALA A 143 3.22 15.38 9.57
N LEU A 144 4.55 15.23 9.63
CA LEU A 144 5.21 14.06 10.22
C LEU A 144 5.23 14.15 11.74
N THR A 145 4.06 13.96 12.36
CA THR A 145 3.92 13.98 13.82
C THR A 145 4.50 12.72 14.48
N GLU A 146 4.82 12.83 15.77
CA GLU A 146 5.28 11.68 16.58
C GLU A 146 4.24 10.54 16.58
N VAL A 147 2.95 10.87 16.59
CA VAL A 147 1.86 9.87 16.56
C VAL A 147 1.88 9.06 15.27
N VAL A 148 2.10 9.71 14.12
CA VAL A 148 2.20 9.05 12.81
C VAL A 148 3.46 8.17 12.77
N ALA A 149 4.60 8.72 13.18
CA ALA A 149 5.87 8.00 13.22
C ALA A 149 5.80 6.76 14.11
N GLU A 150 5.27 6.88 15.33
CA GLU A 150 5.16 5.78 16.29
C GLU A 150 4.12 4.75 15.83
N THR A 151 3.02 5.17 15.22
CA THR A 151 2.03 4.23 14.66
C THR A 151 2.63 3.38 13.55
N LEU A 152 3.34 4.01 12.59
CA LEU A 152 4.01 3.30 11.52
C LEU A 152 5.10 2.38 12.10
N ARG A 153 5.95 2.88 13.01
CA ARG A 153 6.98 2.10 13.68
C ARG A 153 6.42 0.86 14.35
N ARG A 154 5.34 0.99 15.11
CA ARG A 154 4.68 -0.12 15.80
C ARG A 154 4.20 -1.18 14.83
N ILE A 155 3.59 -0.79 13.71
CA ILE A 155 3.18 -1.75 12.66
C ILE A 155 4.41 -2.44 12.08
N THR A 156 5.44 -1.67 11.71
CA THR A 156 6.69 -2.19 11.15
C THR A 156 7.36 -3.22 12.08
N VAL A 157 7.49 -2.92 13.38
CA VAL A 157 8.11 -3.82 14.36
C VAL A 157 7.24 -5.05 14.61
N ASN A 158 5.94 -4.88 14.87
CA ASN A 158 5.03 -5.99 15.18
C ASN A 158 4.89 -6.99 14.01
N CYS A 159 5.08 -6.52 12.78
CA CYS A 159 5.06 -7.37 11.59
C CYS A 159 6.45 -7.91 11.19
N GLY A 160 7.49 -7.74 12.03
CA GLY A 160 8.83 -8.26 11.77
C GLY A 160 9.58 -7.57 10.62
N ARG A 161 9.19 -6.35 10.26
CA ARG A 161 9.77 -5.55 9.16
C ARG A 161 10.71 -4.44 9.62
N GLY A 162 10.95 -4.33 10.93
CA GLY A 162 11.88 -3.38 11.52
C GLY A 162 12.57 -3.97 12.75
N ARG A 163 13.71 -3.38 13.11
CA ARG A 163 14.44 -3.77 14.32
C ARG A 163 13.63 -3.37 15.57
N SER A 164 13.51 -4.27 16.54
CA SER A 164 13.00 -3.89 17.86
C SER A 164 14.04 -3.02 18.59
N ALA A 165 13.61 -2.25 19.59
CA ALA A 165 14.53 -1.42 20.39
C ALA A 165 15.64 -2.26 21.06
N GLU A 166 15.34 -3.52 21.41
CA GLU A 166 16.28 -4.48 21.99
C GLU A 166 17.40 -4.88 21.00
N THR A 167 17.10 -5.00 19.71
CA THR A 167 18.12 -5.34 18.68
C THR A 167 19.14 -4.21 18.45
N ARG A 168 18.81 -2.95 18.78
CA ARG A 168 19.76 -1.82 18.66
C ARG A 168 20.77 -1.76 19.80
N ALA A 169 20.48 -2.35 20.95
CA ALA A 169 21.36 -2.30 22.13
C ALA A 169 22.48 -3.36 22.12
N THR A 170 22.44 -4.32 21.19
CA THR A 170 23.36 -5.48 21.15
C THR A 170 24.43 -5.42 20.06
N GLU A 171 24.58 -4.31 19.33
CA GLU A 171 25.74 -4.14 18.44
C GLU A 171 26.89 -3.49 19.24
N PRO A 172 27.99 -4.21 19.54
CA PRO A 172 29.19 -3.58 20.05
C PRO A 172 29.74 -2.70 18.93
N GLY A 173 29.93 -1.41 19.23
CA GLY A 173 30.53 -0.45 18.32
C GLY A 173 31.81 -1.02 17.73
N SER A 174 31.92 -0.97 16.40
CA SER A 174 33.15 -1.19 15.66
C SER A 174 34.22 -0.22 16.17
N MET A 175 34.95 -0.62 17.21
CA MET A 175 36.32 -0.19 17.41
C MET A 175 37.13 -0.84 16.29
N GLU A 176 37.40 -0.07 15.25
CA GLU A 176 38.58 -0.31 14.43
C GLU A 176 39.53 0.87 14.59
N SER A 177 40.77 0.44 14.79
CA SER A 177 42.04 1.08 15.09
C SER A 177 42.56 2.05 14.03
#